data_AF-A0A9P1FFD6-F1
#
_entry.id   AF-A0A9P1FFD6-F1
#
_cell.length_a   1.000
_cell.length_b   1.000
_cell.length_c   1.000
_cell.angle_alpha   90.00
_cell.angle_beta   90.00
_cell.angle_gamma   90.00
#
_symmetry.space_group_name_H-M   'P 1'
#
loop_
_entity.id
_entity.type
_entity.pdbx_description
1 polymer ?
#
loop_
_entity_poly.entity_id
_entity_poly.type
_entity_poly.pdbx_seq_one_letter_code
_entity_poly.pdbx_strand_id
1 'polypeptide(L)'
;MQKALGESAESRKLAISLKAVEYGGELTEQLLQNSGKLEKLYESYIDLKNRKVTDNTLYQTTLDSATAQLKWFEKAKAAAKSLLSGLTRKNKAKAKAKPAAAEKQQPNTAAA
;
A
#
# COMPACT_ATOMS: atom_id res chain seq x y z
N MET A 1 11.06 3.46 17.60
CA MET A 1 10.13 2.31 17.53
C MET A 1 8.66 2.68 17.39
N GLN A 2 8.13 3.73 18.03
CA GLN A 2 6.71 4.11 17.87
C GLN A 2 6.30 4.39 16.40
N LYS A 3 7.22 4.97 15.61
CA LYS A 3 7.07 5.15 14.16
C LYS A 3 6.83 3.82 13.41
N ALA A 4 7.39 2.69 13.87
CA ALA A 4 7.25 1.39 13.21
C ALA A 4 5.79 0.91 13.17
N LEU A 5 5.02 1.15 14.23
CA LEU A 5 3.60 0.80 14.27
C LEU A 5 2.76 1.67 13.32
N GLY A 6 3.04 2.98 13.28
CA GLY A 6 2.35 3.90 12.38
C GLY A 6 2.59 3.55 10.90
N GLU A 7 3.85 3.31 10.54
CA GLU A 7 4.23 2.95 9.16
C GLU A 7 3.76 1.53 8.80
N SER A 8 3.66 0.60 9.76
CA SER A 8 3.03 -0.71 9.56
C SER A 8 1.55 -0.57 9.16
N ALA A 9 0.79 0.24 9.89
CA ALA A 9 -0.62 0.49 9.58
C ALA A 9 -0.78 1.17 8.21
N GLU A 10 0.09 2.13 7.89
CA GLU A 10 0.10 2.78 6.58
C GLU A 10 0.44 1.79 5.45
N SER A 11 1.38 0.86 5.69
CA SER A 11 1.76 -0.19 4.74
C SER A 11 0.58 -1.09 4.38
N ARG A 12 -0.22 -1.53 5.38
CA ARG A 12 -1.46 -2.28 5.13
C ARG A 12 -2.47 -1.47 4.33
N LYS A 13 -2.67 -0.20 4.67
CA LYS A 13 -3.60 0.68 3.96
C LYS A 13 -3.23 0.83 2.48
N LEU A 14 -1.94 1.00 2.19
CA LEU A 14 -1.43 1.07 0.81
C LEU A 14 -1.60 -0.26 0.07
N ALA A 15 -1.32 -1.38 0.72
CA ALA A 15 -1.53 -2.71 0.15
C ALA A 15 -2.99 -2.94 -0.25
N ILE A 16 -3.94 -2.64 0.64
CA ILE A 16 -5.38 -2.77 0.35
C ILE A 16 -5.78 -1.88 -0.82
N SER A 17 -5.26 -0.65 -0.86
CA SER A 17 -5.53 0.31 -1.94
C SER A 17 -4.98 -0.16 -3.29
N LEU A 18 -3.82 -0.83 -3.29
CA LEU A 18 -3.17 -1.36 -4.49
C LEU A 18 -3.81 -2.65 -5.02
N LYS A 19 -4.66 -3.33 -4.24
CA LYS A 19 -5.34 -4.56 -4.68
C LYS A 19 -6.20 -4.36 -5.95
N ALA A 20 -6.63 -3.13 -6.22
CA ALA A 20 -7.36 -2.77 -7.44
C ALA A 20 -6.47 -2.49 -8.66
N VAL A 21 -5.14 -2.49 -8.51
CA VAL A 21 -4.17 -2.22 -9.58
C VAL A 21 -3.67 -3.54 -10.18
N GLU A 22 -3.91 -3.78 -11.47
CA GLU A 22 -3.56 -5.04 -12.17
C GLU A 22 -2.10 -5.49 -11.99
N TYR A 23 -1.15 -4.55 -11.97
CA TYR A 23 0.29 -4.85 -11.85
C TYR A 23 0.85 -4.59 -10.45
N GLY A 24 -0.03 -4.40 -9.45
CA GLY A 24 0.36 -4.07 -8.07
C GLY A 24 0.52 -5.28 -7.15
N GLY A 25 0.34 -6.52 -7.65
CA GLY A 25 0.25 -7.73 -6.82
C GLY A 25 1.47 -7.99 -5.94
N GLU A 26 2.66 -8.01 -6.53
CA GLU A 26 3.90 -8.28 -5.78
C GLU A 26 4.20 -7.19 -4.75
N LEU A 27 4.04 -5.92 -5.13
CA LEU A 27 4.22 -4.79 -4.21
C LEU A 27 3.20 -4.84 -3.06
N THR A 28 1.97 -5.24 -3.34
CA THR A 28 0.91 -5.42 -2.33
C THR A 28 1.30 -6.47 -1.30
N GLU A 29 1.81 -7.61 -1.75
CA GLU A 29 2.27 -8.67 -0.87
C GLU A 29 3.48 -8.24 -0.03
N GLN A 30 4.46 -7.58 -0.66
CA GLN A 30 5.62 -7.04 0.05
C GLN A 30 5.23 -5.98 1.11
N LEU A 31 4.24 -5.13 0.83
CA LEU A 31 3.71 -4.17 1.79
C LEU A 31 3.02 -4.84 2.99
N LEU A 32 2.27 -5.92 2.77
CA LEU A 32 1.66 -6.71 3.85
C LEU A 32 2.72 -7.41 4.69
N GLN A 33 3.71 -8.03 4.05
CA GLN A 33 4.83 -8.68 4.73
C GLN A 33 5.64 -7.68 5.56
N ASN A 34 5.91 -6.49 5.02
CA ASN A 34 6.63 -5.44 5.74
C ASN A 34 5.87 -4.98 7.00
N SER A 35 4.55 -4.80 6.90
CA SER A 35 3.72 -4.48 8.07
C SER A 35 3.89 -5.53 9.18
N GLY A 36 3.81 -6.82 8.85
CA GLY A 36 4.03 -7.89 9.81
C GLY A 36 5.45 -7.91 10.40
N LYS A 37 6.47 -7.60 9.59
CA LYS A 37 7.86 -7.50 10.06
C LYS A 37 8.04 -6.34 11.05
N LEU A 38 7.46 -5.17 10.78
CA LEU A 38 7.53 -4.01 11.67
C LEU A 38 6.82 -4.25 13.01
N GLU A 39 5.68 -4.96 12.99
CA GLU A 39 5.01 -5.37 14.23
C GLU A 39 5.84 -6.36 15.04
N LYS A 40 6.37 -7.41 14.41
CA LYS A 40 7.25 -8.37 15.10
C LYS A 40 8.48 -7.71 15.72
N LEU A 41 9.11 -6.77 15.00
CA LEU A 41 10.25 -6.03 15.53
C LEU A 41 9.86 -5.15 16.73
N TYR A 42 8.66 -4.57 16.71
CA TYR A 42 8.13 -3.83 17.85
C TYR A 42 7.86 -4.75 19.04
N GLU A 43 7.22 -5.90 18.82
CA GLU A 43 6.99 -6.92 19.85
C GLU A 43 8.31 -7.38 20.47
N SER A 44 9.32 -7.70 19.67
CA SER A 44 10.66 -8.06 20.15
C SER A 44 11.29 -6.96 20.98
N TYR A 45 11.17 -5.69 20.56
CA TYR A 45 11.68 -4.56 21.34
C TYR A 45 10.99 -4.41 22.70
N ILE A 46 9.66 -4.60 22.74
CA ILE A 46 8.89 -4.56 23.99
C ILE A 46 9.22 -5.77 24.87
N ASP A 47 9.40 -6.97 24.30
CA ASP A 47 9.81 -8.16 25.05
C ASP A 47 11.16 -7.96 25.73
N LEU A 48 12.17 -7.46 24.98
CA LEU A 48 13.49 -7.13 25.53
C LEU A 48 13.37 -6.15 26.71
N LYS A 49 12.55 -5.12 26.55
CA LYS A 49 12.29 -4.12 27.59
C LYS A 49 11.60 -4.72 28.82
N ASN A 50 10.59 -5.56 28.62
CA ASN A 50 9.84 -6.22 29.69
C ASN A 50 10.72 -7.19 30.48
N ARG A 51 11.61 -7.91 29.78
CA ARG A 51 12.60 -8.82 30.36
C ARG A 51 13.77 -8.09 31.02
N LYS A 52 13.82 -6.75 30.96
CA LYS A 52 14.89 -5.91 31.50
C LYS A 52 16.26 -6.36 31.04
N VAL A 53 16.36 -6.82 29.79
CA VAL A 53 17.64 -7.22 29.20
C VAL A 53 18.55 -6.00 29.21
N THR A 54 19.76 -6.15 29.76
CA THR A 54 20.77 -5.09 29.84
C THR A 54 21.71 -5.08 28.64
N ASP A 55 21.68 -6.13 27.81
CA ASP A 55 22.48 -6.21 26.59
C ASP A 55 21.96 -5.25 25.53
N ASN A 56 22.70 -4.15 25.34
CA ASN A 56 22.39 -3.11 24.38
C ASN A 56 22.51 -3.58 22.91
N THR A 57 23.27 -4.65 22.65
CA THR A 57 23.50 -5.20 21.29
C THR A 57 22.21 -5.76 20.69
N LEU A 58 21.39 -6.41 21.51
CA LEU A 58 20.10 -6.97 21.09
C LEU A 58 19.10 -5.86 20.73
N TYR A 59 19.07 -4.77 21.49
CA TYR A 59 18.27 -3.60 21.16
C TYR A 59 18.76 -2.96 19.88
N GLN A 60 20.06 -2.75 19.74
CA GLN A 60 20.64 -2.12 18.56
C GLN A 60 20.32 -2.93 17.29
N THR A 61 20.49 -4.25 17.34
CA THR A 61 20.16 -5.14 16.21
C THR A 61 18.67 -5.05 15.83
N THR A 62 17.78 -4.98 16.82
CA THR A 62 16.34 -4.81 16.60
C THR A 62 16.01 -3.45 15.98
N LEU A 63 16.67 -2.38 16.46
CA LEU A 63 16.52 -1.03 15.95
C LEU A 63 17.07 -0.86 14.53
N ASP A 64 18.20 -1.48 14.22
CA ASP A 64 18.80 -1.46 12.89
C ASP A 64 17.92 -2.19 11.88
N SER A 65 17.39 -3.35 12.28
CA SER A 65 16.42 -4.11 11.49
C SER A 65 15.15 -3.28 11.22
N ALA A 66 14.61 -2.62 12.25
CA ALA A 66 13.45 -1.75 12.10
C ALA A 66 13.76 -0.55 11.19
N THR A 67 14.95 0.03 11.31
CA THR A 67 15.39 1.15 10.47
C THR A 67 15.53 0.73 9.01
N ALA A 68 16.04 -0.46 8.73
CA ALA A 68 16.14 -1.00 7.37
C ALA A 68 14.74 -1.19 6.74
N GLN A 69 13.80 -1.76 7.50
CA GLN A 69 12.42 -1.93 7.03
C GLN A 69 11.71 -0.60 6.82
N LEU A 70 11.94 0.40 7.69
CA LEU A 70 11.41 1.75 7.52
C LEU A 70 11.98 2.44 6.26
N LYS A 71 13.28 2.32 6.01
CA LYS A 71 13.91 2.85 4.79
C LYS A 71 13.36 2.19 3.52
N TRP A 72 13.15 0.88 3.56
CA TRP A 72 12.49 0.17 2.47
C TRP A 72 11.05 0.67 2.26
N PHE A 73 10.32 0.84 3.36
CA PHE A 73 8.93 1.30 3.32
C PHE A 73 8.78 2.67 2.66
N GLU A 74 9.64 3.64 2.99
CA GLU A 74 9.62 4.97 2.38
C GLU A 74 9.70 4.90 0.84
N LYS A 75 10.55 4.02 0.31
CA LYS A 75 10.67 3.78 -1.14
C LYS A 75 9.43 3.08 -1.71
N ALA A 76 8.96 2.02 -1.04
CA ALA A 76 7.78 1.27 -1.45
C ALA A 76 6.51 2.15 -1.45
N LYS A 77 6.38 3.05 -0.48
CA LYS A 77 5.31 4.04 -0.34
C LYS A 77 5.28 5.03 -1.49
N ALA A 78 6.44 5.50 -1.96
CA ALA A 78 6.52 6.34 -3.15
C ALA A 78 6.03 5.60 -4.41
N ALA A 79 6.48 4.34 -4.61
CA ALA A 79 6.03 3.51 -5.72
C ALA A 79 4.52 3.24 -5.67
N ALA A 80 3.99 2.89 -4.49
CA ALA A 80 2.57 2.67 -4.26
C ALA A 80 1.71 3.90 -4.61
N LYS A 81 2.12 5.08 -4.14
CA LYS A 81 1.43 6.35 -4.46
C LYS A 81 1.47 6.65 -5.96
N SER A 82 2.59 6.40 -6.62
CA SER A 82 2.71 6.58 -8.07
C SER A 82 1.72 5.70 -8.83
N LEU A 83 1.66 4.41 -8.51
CA LEU A 83 0.72 3.45 -9.13
C LEU A 83 -0.74 3.84 -8.92
N LEU A 84 -1.12 4.24 -7.70
CA LEU A 84 -2.47 4.72 -7.38
C LEU A 84 -2.82 6.00 -8.16
N SER A 85 -1.86 6.90 -8.34
CA SER A 85 -2.03 8.11 -9.15
C SER A 85 -2.23 7.78 -10.64
N GLY A 86 -1.56 6.74 -11.15
CA GLY A 86 -1.76 6.24 -12.51
C GLY A 86 -3.16 5.66 -12.70
N LEU A 87 -3.65 4.87 -11.74
CA LEU A 87 -5.01 4.31 -11.77
C LEU A 87 -6.08 5.40 -11.79
N THR A 88 -5.95 6.41 -10.91
CA THR A 88 -6.92 7.52 -10.85
C THR A 88 -6.92 8.36 -12.12
N ARG A 89 -5.76 8.61 -12.75
CA ARG A 89 -5.67 9.27 -14.07
C ARG A 89 -6.37 8.45 -15.16
N LYS A 90 -6.16 7.13 -15.22
CA LYS A 90 -6.82 6.23 -16.19
C LYS A 90 -8.34 6.23 -16.03
N ASN A 91 -8.83 6.21 -14.78
CA ASN A 91 -10.26 6.26 -14.49
C ASN A 91 -10.89 7.59 -14.89
N LYS A 92 -10.20 8.72 -14.64
CA LYS A 92 -10.66 10.06 -15.07
C LYS A 92 -10.66 10.21 -16.59
N ALA A 93 -9.67 9.65 -17.29
CA ALA A 93 -9.64 9.64 -18.76
C ALA A 93 -10.77 8.79 -19.35
N LYS A 94 -11.03 7.59 -18.80
CA LYS A 94 -12.19 6.77 -19.19
C LYS A 94 -13.53 7.47 -18.92
N ALA A 95 -13.67 8.18 -17.81
CA ALA A 95 -14.88 8.92 -17.49
C ALA A 95 -15.14 10.09 -18.47
N LYS A 96 -14.09 10.78 -18.93
CA LYS A 96 -14.21 11.85 -19.93
C LYS A 96 -14.45 11.35 -21.36
N ALA A 97 -14.04 10.12 -21.69
CA ALA A 97 -14.27 9.52 -23.01
C ALA A 97 -15.69 8.95 -23.21
N LYS A 98 -16.53 8.95 -22.16
CA LYS A 98 -17.92 8.45 -22.21
C LYS A 98 -18.91 9.61 -21.98
N PRO A 99 -19.01 10.54 -22.95
CA PRO A 99 -20.35 10.87 -23.44
C PRO A 99 -20.36 11.20 -24.94
N ALA A 100 -20.83 10.26 -25.78
CA ALA A 100 -21.45 10.51 -27.11
C ALA A 100 -21.70 9.19 -27.86
N ALA A 101 -22.50 8.27 -27.28
CA ALA A 101 -23.01 7.12 -28.03
C ALA A 101 -24.32 6.62 -27.41
N ALA A 102 -25.29 7.52 -27.31
CA ALA A 102 -26.66 7.16 -26.94
C ALA A 102 -27.63 8.14 -27.59
N GLU A 103 -27.75 8.09 -28.93
CA GLU A 103 -29.01 8.43 -29.61
C GLU A 103 -28.97 7.91 -31.05
N LYS A 104 -29.41 6.66 -31.26
CA LYS A 104 -29.93 6.23 -32.56
C LYS A 104 -31.45 6.11 -32.40
N GLN A 105 -32.16 7.21 -32.57
CA GLN A 105 -33.60 7.16 -32.84
C GLN A 105 -33.79 6.76 -34.30
N GLN A 106 -34.26 5.53 -34.53
CA GLN A 106 -34.96 5.14 -35.75
C GLN A 106 -36.44 5.53 -35.59
N PRO A 107 -37.04 6.31 -36.50
CA PRO A 107 -38.46 6.23 -36.74
C PRO A 107 -38.73 5.32 -37.96
N ASN A 108 -39.17 4.11 -37.59
CA ASN A 108 -40.18 3.26 -38.22
C ASN A 108 -40.66 3.64 -39.65
N THR A 109 -40.34 2.77 -40.62
CA THR A 109 -41.06 2.67 -41.90
C THR A 109 -42.46 2.09 -41.65
N ALA A 110 -43.48 2.94 -41.67
CA ALA A 110 -44.86 2.49 -41.79
C ALA A 110 -45.22 2.34 -43.27
N ALA A 111 -45.39 1.09 -43.69
CA ALA A 111 -46.11 0.71 -44.89
C ALA A 111 -47.62 0.71 -44.58
N ALA A 112 -48.40 1.45 -45.36
CA ALA A 112 -49.76 1.16 -45.82
C ALA A 112 -50.29 2.35 -46.61
#